data_AF-A0A536NUZ4-F1
#
_entry.id   AF-A0A536NUZ4-F1
#
_cell.length_a   1.000
_cell.length_b   1.000
_cell.length_c   1.000
_cell.angle_alpha   90.00
_cell.angle_beta   90.00
_cell.angle_gamma   90.00
#
_symmetry.space_group_name_H-M   'P 1'
#
loop_
_entity.id
_entity.type
_entity.pdbx_description
1 polymer ?
#
loop_
_entity_poly.entity_id
_entity_poly.type
_entity_poly.pdbx_seq_one_letter_code
_entity_poly.pdbx_strand_id
1 'polypeptide(L)'
;MVSSRSARATRSGVALRPCRSGSSPSSTNSDSTSSGIGSPGLGFGVAIVAHTIYGLDAIEAAQVLSEIGYLLRQDPKERFRAKAFSAAAWSLALQRPNLVDLQRAENLTSIEGVGEGIARVLTDVIQTGQSRYLNRLREQFKQPARDDESDLDVRDYQGDVHSHTDWSDGRATMLEMAQGAQALGYSYLGITDHSPRITVVHGLNAERLVAQSREMAEVQSQIDGLTLLQGIEVDILEDGSLDLPDAVLEILDVVIASPHVKLRQEPAAMTERMMRAVSHPHVDVIGHPTGRRPGSREGASYDFELVFREAAKRGVALEIDCDPARMDLSPEMARLAYEFGCSFAIDADAHAPAEFAYVPMALWIARRAGIPRDRILNFRPLDQLTMTR
;
A
#
# COMPACT_ATOMS: atom_id res chain seq x y z
N MET A 1 -44.90 -30.64 -18.39
CA MET A 1 -45.33 -29.34 -18.95
C MET A 1 -45.48 -28.41 -17.76
N VAL A 2 -44.64 -27.42 -17.50
CA VAL A 2 -44.13 -26.35 -18.37
C VAL A 2 -42.67 -26.08 -18.04
N SER A 3 -41.86 -25.94 -19.08
CA SER A 3 -40.46 -25.52 -19.06
C SER A 3 -40.41 -24.00 -19.18
N SER A 4 -39.63 -23.33 -18.33
CA SER A 4 -39.20 -21.96 -18.61
C SER A 4 -37.71 -21.82 -18.30
N ARG A 5 -36.93 -21.93 -19.38
CA ARG A 5 -35.54 -21.49 -19.48
C ARG A 5 -35.50 -19.98 -19.21
N SER A 6 -34.74 -19.55 -18.21
CA SER A 6 -34.29 -18.16 -18.12
C SER A 6 -32.93 -18.05 -18.80
N ALA A 7 -32.89 -17.24 -19.84
CA ALA A 7 -31.74 -17.04 -20.71
C ALA A 7 -30.70 -16.16 -20.02
N ARG A 8 -29.47 -16.67 -19.98
CA ARG A 8 -28.24 -15.96 -19.62
C ARG A 8 -27.98 -14.90 -20.68
N ALA A 9 -28.07 -13.62 -20.32
CA ALA A 9 -27.63 -12.52 -21.17
C ALA A 9 -26.14 -12.26 -20.90
N THR A 10 -25.28 -12.88 -21.70
CA THR A 10 -23.86 -12.51 -21.83
C THR A 10 -23.79 -11.16 -22.54
N ARG A 11 -23.34 -10.09 -21.85
CA ARG A 11 -22.95 -8.86 -22.53
C ARG A 11 -21.58 -9.05 -23.17
N SER A 12 -21.58 -8.97 -24.49
CA SER A 12 -20.46 -9.12 -25.40
C SER A 12 -19.47 -7.96 -25.27
N GLY A 13 -18.18 -8.29 -25.27
CA GLY A 13 -17.08 -7.35 -25.39
C GLY A 13 -17.16 -6.50 -26.65
N VAL A 14 -16.80 -5.23 -26.50
CA VAL A 14 -16.46 -4.33 -27.60
C VAL A 14 -14.94 -4.16 -27.56
N ALA A 15 -14.26 -4.92 -28.43
CA ALA A 15 -12.83 -4.77 -28.66
C ALA A 15 -12.60 -3.56 -29.58
N LEU A 16 -11.95 -2.51 -29.07
CA LEU A 16 -11.44 -1.42 -29.90
C LEU A 16 -10.06 -1.81 -30.44
N ARG A 17 -9.97 -1.97 -31.77
CA ARG A 17 -8.72 -2.21 -32.49
C ARG A 17 -7.85 -0.94 -32.51
N PRO A 18 -6.52 -1.04 -32.37
CA PRO A 18 -5.62 0.09 -32.60
C PRO A 18 -5.33 0.28 -34.10
N CYS A 19 -5.40 1.53 -34.54
CA CYS A 19 -4.96 1.96 -35.88
C CYS A 19 -3.44 1.84 -36.00
N ARG A 20 -2.98 1.15 -37.06
CA ARG A 20 -1.59 1.15 -37.53
C ARG A 20 -1.41 2.19 -38.64
N SER A 21 -0.34 2.97 -38.54
CA SER A 21 0.42 3.57 -39.64
C SER A 21 1.71 4.12 -39.03
N GLY A 22 2.92 3.97 -39.53
CA GLY A 22 3.49 3.40 -40.75
C GLY A 22 4.99 3.71 -40.68
N SER A 23 5.82 2.72 -41.01
CA SER A 23 7.29 2.75 -41.03
C SER A 23 7.85 3.58 -42.19
N SER A 24 9.00 4.27 -42.02
CA SER A 24 10.34 3.98 -42.61
C SER A 24 11.04 5.31 -43.02
N PRO A 25 12.33 5.38 -43.44
CA PRO A 25 13.55 4.72 -42.92
C PRO A 25 14.84 5.61 -42.90
N SER A 26 15.87 5.11 -42.21
CA SER A 26 17.32 5.02 -42.57
C SER A 26 18.29 6.23 -42.67
N SER A 27 19.54 5.89 -42.27
CA SER A 27 20.87 6.36 -42.73
C SER A 27 21.47 7.54 -41.93
N THR A 28 22.76 7.64 -41.58
CA THR A 28 24.04 7.05 -42.05
C THR A 28 25.14 7.11 -40.96
N ASN A 29 26.16 6.26 -41.12
CA ASN A 29 27.49 6.22 -40.50
C ASN A 29 28.22 7.57 -40.34
N SER A 30 29.12 7.66 -39.34
CA SER A 30 30.55 7.93 -39.59
C SER A 30 31.41 7.70 -38.34
N ASP A 31 32.38 6.80 -38.49
CA ASP A 31 33.61 6.71 -37.69
C ASP A 31 34.42 8.01 -37.73
N SER A 32 35.11 8.33 -36.62
CA SER A 32 36.46 8.90 -36.70
C SER A 32 37.23 8.66 -35.41
N THR A 33 38.26 7.83 -35.54
CA THR A 33 39.40 7.67 -34.65
C THR A 33 40.27 8.94 -34.60
N SER A 34 40.80 9.32 -33.44
CA SER A 34 42.17 9.85 -33.35
C SER A 34 42.76 9.73 -31.94
N SER A 35 43.88 9.02 -31.91
CA SER A 35 44.88 8.87 -30.85
C SER A 35 45.58 10.17 -30.45
N GLY A 36 46.00 10.28 -29.18
CA GLY A 36 46.97 11.28 -28.72
C GLY A 36 47.53 10.97 -27.35
N ILE A 37 48.75 10.44 -27.30
CA ILE A 37 49.57 10.19 -26.11
C ILE A 37 50.28 11.48 -25.69
N GLY A 38 50.30 11.80 -24.39
CA GLY A 38 51.10 12.88 -23.79
C GLY A 38 51.35 12.65 -22.30
N SER A 39 52.63 12.56 -21.93
CA SER A 39 53.24 12.23 -20.63
C SER A 39 53.05 13.30 -19.51
N PRO A 40 53.45 13.02 -18.24
CA PRO A 40 52.75 13.49 -17.05
C PRO A 40 53.28 14.82 -16.48
N GLY A 41 52.36 15.67 -16.05
CA GLY A 41 52.65 16.82 -15.19
C GLY A 41 52.33 16.48 -13.73
N LEU A 42 53.32 16.58 -12.85
CA LEU A 42 53.11 16.62 -11.40
C LEU A 42 52.26 17.87 -11.06
N GLY A 43 50.99 17.65 -10.76
CA GLY A 43 50.13 18.62 -10.10
C GLY A 43 49.75 18.08 -8.73
N PHE A 44 50.11 18.79 -7.67
CA PHE A 44 49.54 18.60 -6.33
C PHE A 44 48.03 18.93 -6.40
N GLY A 45 47.23 17.92 -6.74
CA GLY A 45 45.78 17.98 -6.66
C GLY A 45 45.37 17.79 -5.20
N VAL A 46 44.86 18.85 -4.57
CA VAL A 46 43.94 18.69 -3.45
C VAL A 46 42.82 17.82 -3.98
N ALA A 47 42.73 16.57 -3.51
CA ALA A 47 41.62 15.69 -3.84
C ALA A 47 40.35 16.34 -3.27
N ILE A 48 39.67 17.13 -4.09
CA ILE A 48 38.24 17.37 -3.91
C ILE A 48 37.64 15.99 -4.07
N VAL A 49 37.37 15.32 -2.95
CA VAL A 49 36.52 14.14 -2.94
C VAL A 49 35.19 14.63 -3.45
N ALA A 50 34.95 14.50 -4.75
CA ALA A 50 33.64 14.67 -5.34
C ALA A 50 32.75 13.71 -4.56
N HIS A 51 32.01 14.24 -3.58
CA HIS A 51 31.00 13.47 -2.89
C HIS A 51 29.97 13.17 -3.96
N THR A 52 30.00 11.93 -4.46
CA THR A 52 28.91 11.40 -5.25
C THR A 52 27.67 11.54 -4.38
N ILE A 53 26.91 12.59 -4.62
CA ILE A 53 25.57 12.70 -4.08
C ILE A 53 24.78 11.66 -4.82
N TYR A 54 24.48 10.55 -4.16
CA TYR A 54 23.45 9.65 -4.65
C TYR A 54 22.17 10.49 -4.60
N GLY A 55 21.60 10.79 -5.77
CA GLY A 55 20.38 11.59 -5.89
C GLY A 55 19.20 10.79 -5.35
N LEU A 56 19.16 10.63 -4.03
CA LEU A 56 18.17 9.87 -3.30
C LEU A 56 16.84 10.62 -3.37
N ASP A 57 15.81 9.92 -3.82
CA ASP A 57 14.48 10.50 -3.86
C ASP A 57 13.86 10.53 -2.44
N ALA A 58 12.86 11.40 -2.24
CA ALA A 58 12.20 11.54 -0.93
C ALA A 58 11.45 10.29 -0.47
N ILE A 59 10.96 9.46 -1.40
CA ILE A 59 10.30 8.19 -1.16
C ILE A 59 11.30 7.13 -0.70
N GLU A 60 12.47 7.02 -1.36
CA GLU A 60 13.54 6.12 -0.92
C GLU A 60 14.01 6.48 0.50
N ALA A 61 14.18 7.78 0.77
CA ALA A 61 14.48 8.27 2.12
C ALA A 61 13.36 7.93 3.12
N ALA A 62 12.09 8.14 2.74
CA ALA A 62 10.95 7.77 3.57
C ALA A 62 10.94 6.26 3.89
N GLN A 63 11.23 5.40 2.92
CA GLN A 63 11.33 3.94 3.14
C GLN A 63 12.42 3.59 4.16
N VAL A 64 13.60 4.24 4.10
CA VAL A 64 14.66 4.06 5.11
C VAL A 64 14.17 4.47 6.50
N LEU A 65 13.54 5.64 6.61
CA LEU A 65 13.03 6.14 7.90
C LEU A 65 11.90 5.26 8.44
N SER A 66 11.02 4.77 7.57
CA SER A 66 9.94 3.84 7.92
C SER A 66 10.48 2.51 8.44
N GLU A 67 11.50 1.95 7.81
CA GLU A 67 12.14 0.73 8.31
C GLU A 67 12.77 0.93 9.69
N ILE A 68 13.44 2.07 9.89
CA ILE A 68 13.97 2.43 11.22
C ILE A 68 12.83 2.51 12.24
N GLY A 69 11.74 3.19 11.88
CA GLY A 69 10.54 3.29 12.71
C GLY A 69 9.96 1.92 13.08
N TYR A 70 9.88 1.01 12.10
CA TYR A 70 9.43 -0.37 12.25
C TYR A 70 10.31 -1.16 13.22
N LEU A 71 11.63 -1.18 12.98
CA LEU A 71 12.59 -1.93 13.81
C LEU A 71 12.59 -1.42 15.26
N LEU A 72 12.58 -0.10 15.46
CA LEU A 72 12.50 0.49 16.79
C LEU A 72 11.22 0.12 17.53
N ARG A 73 10.11 -0.10 16.81
CA ARG A 73 8.83 -0.44 17.44
C ARG A 73 8.82 -1.82 18.09
N GLN A 74 9.80 -2.67 17.79
CA GLN A 74 9.97 -3.97 18.42
C GLN A 74 10.51 -3.86 19.86
N ASP A 75 11.08 -2.71 20.25
CA ASP A 75 11.42 -2.41 21.65
C ASP A 75 10.42 -1.39 22.24
N PRO A 76 9.60 -1.78 23.23
CA PRO A 76 8.66 -0.88 23.89
C PRO A 76 9.29 0.40 24.46
N LYS A 77 10.58 0.39 24.79
CA LYS A 77 11.32 1.55 25.31
C LYS A 77 11.57 2.60 24.21
N GLU A 78 11.60 2.18 22.96
CA GLU A 78 11.91 3.02 21.80
C GLU A 78 10.65 3.61 21.14
N ARG A 79 9.46 3.42 21.73
CA ARG A 79 8.16 3.84 21.16
C ARG A 79 8.12 5.29 20.66
N PHE A 80 8.76 6.22 21.36
CA PHE A 80 8.77 7.64 20.99
C PHE A 80 9.69 7.90 19.78
N ARG A 81 10.84 7.22 19.73
CA ARG A 81 11.76 7.31 18.59
C ARG A 81 11.17 6.62 17.37
N ALA A 82 10.56 5.46 17.54
CA ALA A 82 9.81 4.77 16.48
C ALA A 82 8.74 5.70 15.87
N LYS A 83 7.96 6.38 16.72
CA LYS A 83 6.95 7.36 16.28
C LYS A 83 7.58 8.54 15.54
N ALA A 84 8.69 9.10 16.03
CA ALA A 84 9.38 10.21 15.38
C ALA A 84 9.91 9.84 13.97
N PHE A 85 10.53 8.67 13.83
CA PHE A 85 10.99 8.18 12.53
C PHE A 85 9.83 7.93 11.55
N SER A 86 8.73 7.34 12.04
CA SER A 86 7.52 7.12 11.22
C SER A 86 6.90 8.46 10.77
N ALA A 87 6.84 9.45 11.66
CA ALA A 87 6.32 10.78 11.33
C ALA A 87 7.20 11.53 10.32
N ALA A 88 8.53 11.46 10.46
CA ALA A 88 9.42 12.07 9.47
C ALA A 88 9.34 11.36 8.10
N ALA A 89 9.24 10.02 8.10
CA ALA A 89 9.03 9.27 6.86
C ALA A 89 7.77 9.76 6.13
N TRP A 90 6.68 9.97 6.88
CA TRP A 90 5.46 10.53 6.35
C TRP A 90 5.65 11.91 5.73
N SER A 91 6.25 12.85 6.47
CA SER A 91 6.51 14.20 5.98
C SER A 91 7.30 14.18 4.66
N LEU A 92 8.29 13.31 4.56
CA LEU A 92 9.08 13.13 3.35
C LEU A 92 8.25 12.60 2.19
N ALA A 93 7.43 11.58 2.43
CA ALA A 93 6.59 10.97 1.41
C ALA A 93 5.51 11.93 0.88
N LEU A 94 4.96 12.76 1.76
CA LEU A 94 3.92 13.74 1.44
C LEU A 94 4.48 14.98 0.73
N GLN A 95 5.51 15.61 1.31
CA GLN A 95 6.03 16.88 0.80
C GLN A 95 6.98 16.69 -0.39
N ARG A 96 7.54 15.49 -0.55
CA ARG A 96 8.54 15.12 -1.57
C ARG A 96 9.63 16.19 -1.78
N PRO A 97 10.29 16.66 -0.69
CA PRO A 97 11.27 17.73 -0.81
C PRO A 97 12.51 17.30 -1.60
N ASN A 98 13.20 18.25 -2.22
CA ASN A 98 14.51 17.99 -2.82
C ASN A 98 15.57 17.87 -1.70
N LEU A 99 15.81 16.62 -1.26
CA LEU A 99 16.72 16.31 -0.18
C LEU A 99 18.18 16.70 -0.47
N VAL A 100 18.59 16.65 -1.74
CA VAL A 100 19.94 17.04 -2.16
C VAL A 100 20.18 18.52 -1.93
N ASP A 101 19.23 19.36 -2.31
CA ASP A 101 19.35 20.81 -2.14
C ASP A 101 19.28 21.21 -0.66
N LEU A 102 18.39 20.59 0.10
CA LEU A 102 18.32 20.81 1.55
C LEU A 102 19.60 20.35 2.28
N GLN A 103 20.22 19.25 1.85
CA GLN A 103 21.49 18.80 2.41
C GLN A 103 22.64 19.75 2.06
N ARG A 104 22.69 20.29 0.84
CA ARG A 104 23.70 21.29 0.44
C ARG A 104 23.57 22.59 1.23
N ALA A 105 22.35 22.97 1.59
CA ALA A 105 22.06 24.14 2.41
C ALA A 105 22.17 23.87 3.92
N GLU A 106 22.55 22.65 4.34
CA GLU A 106 22.58 22.21 5.74
C GLU A 106 21.25 22.42 6.48
N ASN A 107 20.13 22.28 5.77
CA ASN A 107 18.80 22.70 6.24
C ASN A 107 17.78 21.54 6.27
N LEU A 108 18.23 20.29 6.42
CA LEU A 108 17.34 19.13 6.50
C LEU A 108 16.36 19.20 7.69
N THR A 109 16.75 19.87 8.78
CA THR A 109 15.93 20.05 9.98
C THR A 109 14.75 21.03 9.79
N SER A 110 14.67 21.70 8.64
CA SER A 110 13.50 22.49 8.26
C SER A 110 12.30 21.63 7.86
N ILE A 111 12.53 20.35 7.53
CA ILE A 111 11.45 19.42 7.21
C ILE A 111 10.71 19.07 8.50
N GLU A 112 9.39 19.17 8.48
CA GLU A 112 8.55 18.85 9.63
C GLU A 112 8.80 17.43 10.14
N GLY A 113 9.04 17.28 11.44
CA GLY A 113 9.33 15.99 12.09
C GLY A 113 10.80 15.54 11.96
N VAL A 114 11.63 16.21 11.17
CA VAL A 114 13.06 15.89 11.03
C VAL A 114 13.89 16.64 12.09
N GLY A 115 14.18 15.96 13.19
CA GLY A 115 15.16 16.43 14.17
C GLY A 115 16.60 16.03 13.84
N GLU A 116 17.58 16.52 14.61
CA GLU A 116 19.03 16.27 14.44
C GLU A 116 19.41 14.77 14.30
N GLY A 117 18.70 13.88 14.99
CA GLY A 117 18.92 12.44 14.86
C GLY A 117 18.52 11.90 13.50
N ILE A 118 17.39 12.36 12.96
CA ILE A 118 16.84 11.94 11.67
C ILE A 118 17.61 12.62 10.53
N ALA A 119 17.94 13.91 10.68
CA ALA A 119 18.77 14.64 9.73
C ALA A 119 20.10 13.92 9.49
N ARG A 120 20.79 13.44 10.55
CA ARG A 120 22.01 12.63 10.41
C ARG A 120 21.80 11.34 9.64
N VAL A 121 20.67 10.66 9.82
CA VAL A 121 20.33 9.47 9.04
C VAL A 121 20.16 9.84 7.57
N LEU A 122 19.41 10.90 7.27
CA LEU A 122 19.21 11.37 5.91
C LEU A 122 20.53 11.77 5.24
N THR A 123 21.41 12.49 5.96
CA THR A 123 22.75 12.82 5.48
C THR A 123 23.56 11.56 5.14
N ASP A 124 23.57 10.55 6.01
CA ASP A 124 24.25 9.27 5.75
C ASP A 124 23.76 8.65 4.43
N VAL A 125 22.44 8.59 4.22
CA VAL A 125 21.87 7.98 3.01
C VAL A 125 22.13 8.82 1.76
N ILE A 126 21.98 10.14 1.82
CA ILE A 126 22.23 11.04 0.67
C ILE A 126 23.70 10.96 0.22
N GLN A 127 24.63 10.87 1.18
CA GLN A 127 26.07 10.86 0.89
C GLN A 127 26.60 9.48 0.47
N THR A 128 26.03 8.41 1.02
CA THR A 128 26.62 7.06 0.88
C THR A 128 25.70 6.02 0.24
N GLY A 129 24.43 6.37 0.01
CA GLY A 129 23.38 5.43 -0.35
C GLY A 129 22.95 4.50 0.78
N GLN A 130 23.52 4.63 1.99
CA GLN A 130 23.28 3.71 3.11
C GLN A 130 23.09 4.45 4.43
N SER A 131 22.33 3.85 5.35
CA SER A 131 22.21 4.33 6.74
C SER A 131 22.94 3.39 7.68
N ARG A 132 24.02 3.89 8.31
CA ARG A 132 24.74 3.14 9.37
C ARG A 132 23.82 2.84 10.54
N TYR A 133 22.91 3.76 10.85
CA TYR A 133 21.96 3.56 11.93
C TYR A 133 20.98 2.43 11.64
N LEU A 134 20.42 2.40 10.42
CA LEU A 134 19.54 1.32 9.99
C LEU A 134 20.27 -0.02 9.99
N ASN A 135 21.49 -0.09 9.47
CA ASN A 135 22.27 -1.34 9.46
C ASN A 135 22.52 -1.89 10.88
N ARG A 136 22.81 -1.03 11.86
CA ARG A 136 22.91 -1.46 13.26
C ARG A 136 21.61 -2.01 13.82
N LEU A 137 20.46 -1.38 13.51
CA LEU A 137 19.16 -1.88 13.95
C LEU A 137 18.83 -3.23 13.30
N ARG A 138 19.11 -3.37 12.01
CA ARG A 138 18.98 -4.64 11.28
C ARG A 138 19.77 -5.77 11.95
N GLU A 139 21.03 -5.52 12.32
CA GLU A 139 21.84 -6.48 13.08
C GLU A 139 21.25 -6.79 14.45
N GLN A 140 20.87 -5.75 15.22
CA GLN A 140 20.30 -5.88 16.56
C GLN A 140 19.04 -6.75 16.57
N PHE A 141 18.13 -6.53 15.62
CA PHE A 141 16.88 -7.28 15.51
C PHE A 141 17.00 -8.54 14.64
N LYS A 142 18.22 -8.90 14.21
CA LYS A 142 18.51 -10.07 13.36
C LYS A 142 17.73 -10.08 12.04
N GLN A 143 17.54 -8.91 11.46
CA GLN A 143 16.84 -8.72 10.19
C GLN A 143 17.79 -8.07 9.17
N PRO A 144 18.78 -8.80 8.62
CA PRO A 144 19.80 -8.22 7.74
C PRO A 144 19.19 -7.59 6.49
N ALA A 145 19.92 -6.65 5.89
CA ALA A 145 19.58 -6.12 4.58
C ALA A 145 19.48 -7.28 3.58
N ARG A 146 18.49 -7.23 2.70
CA ARG A 146 18.38 -8.10 1.54
C ARG A 146 18.51 -7.22 0.31
N ASP A 147 19.16 -7.73 -0.72
CA ASP A 147 19.10 -7.10 -2.02
C ASP A 147 17.63 -7.07 -2.47
N ASP A 148 17.17 -5.91 -2.89
CA ASP A 148 15.83 -5.76 -3.43
C ASP A 148 15.82 -6.32 -4.85
N GLU A 149 15.56 -7.63 -4.95
CA GLU A 149 15.40 -8.32 -6.22
C GLU A 149 13.97 -8.17 -6.79
N SER A 150 13.11 -7.37 -6.13
CA SER A 150 11.74 -7.19 -6.60
C SER A 150 11.69 -6.28 -7.82
N ASP A 151 10.68 -6.51 -8.66
CA ASP A 151 10.28 -5.63 -9.75
C ASP A 151 9.18 -4.65 -9.32
N LEU A 152 9.00 -4.45 -8.00
CA LEU A 152 7.97 -3.58 -7.45
C LEU A 152 8.40 -2.13 -7.62
N ASP A 153 7.66 -1.37 -8.41
CA ASP A 153 7.86 0.07 -8.60
C ASP A 153 6.55 0.80 -8.32
N VAL A 154 6.57 1.80 -7.45
CA VAL A 154 5.34 2.56 -7.14
C VAL A 154 4.72 3.22 -8.39
N ARG A 155 5.51 3.49 -9.42
CA ARG A 155 5.02 4.04 -10.70
C ARG A 155 4.12 3.08 -11.47
N ASP A 156 4.22 1.79 -11.18
CA ASP A 156 3.40 0.75 -11.78
C ASP A 156 2.13 0.45 -10.98
N TYR A 157 1.96 1.09 -9.83
CA TYR A 157 0.78 0.96 -8.97
C TYR A 157 -0.46 1.50 -9.70
N GLN A 158 -1.44 0.64 -9.94
CA GLN A 158 -2.61 0.93 -10.75
C GLN A 158 -3.73 1.57 -9.96
N GLY A 159 -3.88 1.27 -8.67
CA GLY A 159 -4.97 1.81 -7.87
C GLY A 159 -5.08 1.16 -6.51
N ASP A 160 -5.87 1.81 -5.68
CA ASP A 160 -6.13 1.40 -4.31
C ASP A 160 -7.54 0.82 -4.18
N VAL A 161 -7.72 -0.14 -3.27
CA VAL A 161 -9.02 -0.77 -3.02
C VAL A 161 -9.55 -0.48 -1.62
N HIS A 162 -8.77 0.15 -0.73
CA HIS A 162 -9.15 0.48 0.63
C HIS A 162 -8.97 1.97 0.92
N SER A 163 -10.07 2.72 0.93
CA SER A 163 -10.06 4.12 1.34
C SER A 163 -11.42 4.58 1.86
N HIS A 164 -11.39 5.60 2.71
CA HIS A 164 -12.53 6.10 3.47
C HIS A 164 -12.85 7.55 3.11
N THR A 165 -14.13 7.91 3.15
CA THR A 165 -14.59 9.27 2.93
C THR A 165 -15.40 9.76 4.13
N ASP A 166 -15.85 11.01 4.07
CA ASP A 166 -16.80 11.60 5.02
C ASP A 166 -18.18 10.90 5.09
N TRP A 167 -18.40 9.83 4.33
CA TRP A 167 -19.54 8.93 4.50
C TRP A 167 -19.43 8.08 5.77
N SER A 168 -18.21 7.77 6.22
CA SER A 168 -17.95 7.15 7.53
C SER A 168 -17.02 8.02 8.39
N ASP A 169 -15.74 7.67 8.53
CA ASP A 169 -14.75 8.36 9.34
C ASP A 169 -13.61 9.02 8.56
N GLY A 170 -13.71 9.05 7.23
CA GLY A 170 -12.84 9.85 6.39
C GLY A 170 -12.98 11.33 6.70
N ARG A 171 -11.90 12.08 6.44
CA ARG A 171 -11.77 13.53 6.68
C ARG A 171 -11.81 14.33 5.38
N ALA A 172 -12.20 13.69 4.29
CA ALA A 172 -12.30 14.27 2.96
C ALA A 172 -13.55 13.72 2.25
N THR A 173 -14.10 14.54 1.37
CA THR A 173 -15.19 14.13 0.48
C THR A 173 -14.72 13.06 -0.50
N MET A 174 -15.66 12.31 -1.07
CA MET A 174 -15.35 11.35 -2.13
C MET A 174 -14.64 12.01 -3.33
N LEU A 175 -15.03 13.24 -3.69
CA LEU A 175 -14.39 14.00 -4.76
C LEU A 175 -12.92 14.34 -4.45
N GLU A 176 -12.63 14.78 -3.23
CA GLU A 176 -11.26 15.10 -2.82
C GLU A 176 -10.37 13.83 -2.81
N MET A 177 -10.91 12.70 -2.35
CA MET A 177 -10.23 11.40 -2.42
C MET A 177 -9.94 10.99 -3.87
N ALA A 178 -10.94 11.10 -4.75
CA ALA A 178 -10.79 10.80 -6.17
C ALA A 178 -9.75 11.71 -6.86
N GLN A 179 -9.75 13.01 -6.56
CA GLN A 179 -8.75 13.95 -7.08
C GLN A 179 -7.34 13.63 -6.58
N GLY A 180 -7.20 13.22 -5.32
CA GLY A 180 -5.91 12.75 -4.77
C GLY A 180 -5.36 11.53 -5.50
N ALA A 181 -6.21 10.53 -5.71
CA ALA A 181 -5.86 9.32 -6.46
C ALA A 181 -5.51 9.64 -7.93
N GLN A 182 -6.29 10.52 -8.58
CA GLN A 182 -6.03 10.97 -9.96
C GLN A 182 -4.68 11.70 -10.06
N ALA A 183 -4.35 12.56 -9.09
CA ALA A 183 -3.07 13.28 -9.06
C ALA A 183 -1.86 12.34 -8.92
N LEU A 184 -2.07 11.15 -8.36
CA LEU A 184 -1.07 10.08 -8.26
C LEU A 184 -1.05 9.15 -9.48
N GLY A 185 -1.96 9.33 -10.43
CA GLY A 185 -2.05 8.53 -11.65
C GLY A 185 -2.77 7.19 -11.49
N TYR A 186 -3.59 7.05 -10.43
CA TYR A 186 -4.37 5.83 -10.25
C TYR A 186 -5.42 5.69 -11.36
N SER A 187 -5.61 4.45 -11.82
CA SER A 187 -6.66 4.03 -12.74
C SER A 187 -7.95 3.63 -12.03
N TYR A 188 -7.87 3.26 -10.75
CA TYR A 188 -9.04 3.00 -9.91
C TYR A 188 -8.83 3.36 -8.43
N LEU A 189 -9.95 3.60 -7.74
CA LEU A 189 -10.00 3.86 -6.30
C LEU A 189 -11.22 3.17 -5.68
N GLY A 190 -11.00 2.29 -4.70
CA GLY A 190 -12.04 1.71 -3.87
C GLY A 190 -12.54 2.70 -2.82
N ILE A 191 -13.85 2.96 -2.82
CA ILE A 191 -14.53 3.67 -1.74
C ILE A 191 -15.13 2.60 -0.84
N THR A 192 -14.51 2.39 0.32
CA THR A 192 -14.77 1.25 1.22
C THR A 192 -15.05 1.73 2.63
N ASP A 193 -15.95 2.69 2.77
CA ASP A 193 -16.40 3.16 4.08
C ASP A 193 -16.90 2.03 4.98
N HIS A 194 -16.84 2.26 6.28
CA HIS A 194 -17.16 1.24 7.28
C HIS A 194 -18.64 0.83 7.28
N SER A 195 -18.89 -0.44 7.62
CA SER A 195 -20.22 -0.93 8.01
C SER A 195 -20.67 -0.45 9.43
N PRO A 196 -21.97 -0.58 9.81
CA PRO A 196 -22.53 0.07 11.00
C PRO A 196 -21.98 -0.35 12.37
N ARG A 197 -21.33 -1.51 12.48
CA ARG A 197 -20.93 -2.13 13.76
C ARG A 197 -20.08 -1.22 14.63
N ILE A 198 -19.16 -0.47 14.03
CA ILE A 198 -18.43 0.59 14.72
C ILE A 198 -19.38 1.79 14.85
N THR A 199 -20.08 1.90 15.97
CA THR A 199 -21.12 2.93 16.14
C THR A 199 -20.61 4.36 16.10
N VAL A 200 -19.30 4.58 16.32
CA VAL A 200 -18.68 5.92 16.38
C VAL A 200 -18.36 6.47 14.99
N VAL A 201 -18.18 5.62 13.97
CA VAL A 201 -17.75 6.03 12.62
C VAL A 201 -18.91 6.27 11.67
N HIS A 202 -20.16 6.31 12.17
CA HIS A 202 -21.35 6.44 11.34
C HIS A 202 -21.31 5.49 10.12
N GLY A 203 -21.20 4.18 10.35
CA GLY A 203 -21.09 3.22 9.25
C GLY A 203 -22.34 3.11 8.35
N LEU A 204 -22.17 2.54 7.17
CA LEU A 204 -23.17 2.50 6.10
C LEU A 204 -23.98 1.20 6.16
N ASN A 205 -25.28 1.32 6.38
CA ASN A 205 -26.23 0.24 6.11
C ASN A 205 -26.57 0.19 4.60
N ALA A 206 -27.42 -0.76 4.19
CA ALA A 206 -27.86 -0.91 2.80
C ALA A 206 -28.45 0.38 2.19
N GLU A 207 -29.25 1.12 2.95
CA GLU A 207 -29.88 2.36 2.48
C GLU A 207 -28.86 3.47 2.25
N ARG A 208 -27.85 3.56 3.12
CA ARG A 208 -26.77 4.54 3.01
C ARG A 208 -25.77 4.19 1.91
N LEU A 209 -25.49 2.91 1.66
CA LEU A 209 -24.74 2.47 0.48
C LEU A 209 -25.43 2.90 -0.83
N VAL A 210 -26.75 2.75 -0.91
CA VAL A 210 -27.51 3.24 -2.07
C VAL A 210 -27.40 4.76 -2.21
N ALA A 211 -27.42 5.51 -1.09
CA ALA A 211 -27.22 6.95 -1.14
C ALA A 211 -25.80 7.33 -1.60
N GLN A 212 -24.77 6.67 -1.07
CA GLN A 212 -23.37 6.86 -1.48
C GLN A 212 -23.17 6.55 -2.96
N SER A 213 -23.80 5.49 -3.50
CA SER A 213 -23.68 5.15 -4.92
C SER A 213 -24.20 6.23 -5.87
N ARG A 214 -25.16 7.07 -5.42
CA ARG A 214 -25.67 8.20 -6.20
C ARG A 214 -24.65 9.33 -6.25
N GLU A 215 -24.04 9.66 -5.11
CA GLU A 215 -22.93 10.62 -5.07
C GLU A 215 -21.74 10.09 -5.88
N MET A 216 -21.41 8.81 -5.77
CA MET A 216 -20.34 8.19 -6.57
C MET A 216 -20.57 8.38 -8.07
N ALA A 217 -21.80 8.22 -8.56
CA ALA A 217 -22.11 8.49 -9.96
C ALA A 217 -21.91 9.97 -10.35
N GLU A 218 -22.21 10.91 -9.45
CA GLU A 218 -21.97 12.34 -9.65
C GLU A 218 -20.47 12.67 -9.65
N VAL A 219 -19.70 12.12 -8.72
CA VAL A 219 -18.24 12.28 -8.64
C VAL A 219 -17.55 11.64 -9.84
N GLN A 220 -17.96 10.43 -10.23
CA GLN A 220 -17.39 9.72 -11.37
C GLN A 220 -17.54 10.53 -12.68
N SER A 221 -18.58 11.35 -12.80
CA SER A 221 -18.79 12.23 -13.97
C SER A 221 -17.86 13.45 -14.01
N GLN A 222 -17.19 13.76 -12.90
CA GLN A 222 -16.27 14.90 -12.74
C GLN A 222 -14.80 14.51 -12.85
N ILE A 223 -14.51 13.20 -12.93
CA ILE A 223 -13.14 12.67 -12.92
C ILE A 223 -12.90 11.85 -14.19
N ASP A 224 -11.87 12.23 -14.93
CA ASP A 224 -11.39 11.51 -16.11
C ASP A 224 -10.23 10.57 -15.75
N GLY A 225 -10.24 9.35 -16.33
CA GLY A 225 -9.11 8.42 -16.24
C GLY A 225 -9.00 7.63 -14.92
N LEU A 226 -9.91 7.83 -13.97
CA LEU A 226 -10.03 7.06 -12.73
C LEU A 226 -11.41 6.41 -12.65
N THR A 227 -11.46 5.13 -12.28
CA THR A 227 -12.71 4.42 -11.97
C THR A 227 -12.91 4.30 -10.47
N LEU A 228 -14.04 4.77 -9.95
CA LEU A 228 -14.44 4.53 -8.56
C LEU A 228 -15.06 3.13 -8.46
N LEU A 229 -14.61 2.36 -7.48
CA LEU A 229 -15.17 1.05 -7.15
C LEU A 229 -16.07 1.21 -5.93
N GLN A 230 -17.33 0.79 -6.05
CA GLN A 230 -18.27 0.81 -4.94
C GLN A 230 -17.97 -0.38 -4.04
N GLY A 231 -17.41 -0.11 -2.86
CA GLY A 231 -17.05 -1.15 -1.91
C GLY A 231 -17.59 -0.91 -0.50
N ILE A 232 -17.10 -1.73 0.43
CA ILE A 232 -17.33 -1.59 1.86
C ILE A 232 -16.16 -2.22 2.61
N GLU A 233 -15.77 -1.62 3.72
CA GLU A 233 -15.08 -2.35 4.78
C GLU A 233 -16.12 -2.87 5.79
N VAL A 234 -16.50 -4.13 5.64
CA VAL A 234 -17.50 -4.80 6.47
C VAL A 234 -16.87 -5.43 7.71
N ASP A 235 -17.49 -5.20 8.85
CA ASP A 235 -17.06 -5.79 10.11
C ASP A 235 -17.31 -7.30 10.13
N ILE A 236 -16.28 -8.04 10.57
CA ILE A 236 -16.44 -9.44 10.98
C ILE A 236 -16.99 -9.43 12.40
N LEU A 237 -18.19 -9.96 12.61
CA LEU A 237 -18.83 -10.04 13.93
C LEU A 237 -18.20 -11.16 14.79
N GLU A 238 -18.54 -11.18 16.09
CA GLU A 238 -17.92 -12.06 17.09
C GLU A 238 -18.09 -13.56 16.79
N ASP A 239 -19.13 -13.91 16.04
CA ASP A 239 -19.44 -15.26 15.58
C ASP A 239 -18.91 -15.55 14.16
N GLY A 240 -18.26 -14.60 13.49
CA GLY A 240 -17.75 -14.72 12.13
C GLY A 240 -18.75 -14.40 11.02
N SER A 241 -19.99 -14.01 11.34
CA SER A 241 -20.89 -13.39 10.36
C SER A 241 -20.42 -11.97 9.99
N LEU A 242 -20.93 -11.43 8.89
CA LEU A 242 -20.60 -10.08 8.42
C LEU A 242 -21.70 -9.09 8.79
N ASP A 243 -21.32 -7.83 9.04
CA ASP A 243 -22.24 -6.77 9.50
C ASP A 243 -23.17 -6.20 8.40
N LEU A 244 -23.28 -6.88 7.26
CA LEU A 244 -24.23 -6.57 6.19
C LEU A 244 -24.81 -7.85 5.59
N PRO A 245 -26.06 -7.84 5.10
CA PRO A 245 -26.66 -9.01 4.43
C PRO A 245 -25.95 -9.37 3.12
N ASP A 246 -25.89 -10.65 2.79
CA ASP A 246 -25.29 -11.18 1.55
C ASP A 246 -25.79 -10.48 0.28
N ALA A 247 -27.10 -10.20 0.20
CA ALA A 247 -27.71 -9.53 -0.95
C ALA A 247 -27.19 -8.10 -1.17
N VAL A 248 -26.63 -7.47 -0.13
CA VAL A 248 -25.95 -6.17 -0.23
C VAL A 248 -24.50 -6.36 -0.66
N LEU A 249 -23.81 -7.34 -0.08
CA LEU A 249 -22.41 -7.63 -0.40
C LEU A 249 -22.23 -8.12 -1.84
N GLU A 250 -23.18 -8.88 -2.38
CA GLU A 250 -23.15 -9.44 -3.75
C GLU A 250 -23.05 -8.38 -4.85
N ILE A 251 -23.55 -7.17 -4.60
CA ILE A 251 -23.63 -6.09 -5.62
C ILE A 251 -22.46 -5.10 -5.55
N LEU A 252 -21.55 -5.26 -4.60
CA LEU A 252 -20.38 -4.40 -4.44
C LEU A 252 -19.25 -4.84 -5.38
N ASP A 253 -18.42 -3.90 -5.81
CA ASP A 253 -17.24 -4.15 -6.63
C ASP A 253 -16.09 -4.75 -5.82
N VAL A 254 -16.01 -4.40 -4.53
CA VAL A 254 -15.01 -4.92 -3.58
C VAL A 254 -15.58 -5.01 -2.16
N VAL A 255 -15.34 -6.13 -1.49
CA VAL A 255 -15.69 -6.34 -0.09
C VAL A 255 -14.45 -6.67 0.73
N ILE A 256 -14.11 -5.75 1.62
CA ILE A 256 -13.02 -5.92 2.59
C ILE A 256 -13.65 -6.34 3.92
N ALA A 257 -13.28 -7.50 4.45
CA ALA A 257 -13.78 -7.98 5.74
C ALA A 257 -12.69 -7.84 6.82
N SER A 258 -13.01 -7.08 7.87
CA SER A 258 -12.02 -6.67 8.87
C SER A 258 -12.45 -6.98 10.31
N PRO A 259 -11.52 -7.43 11.19
CA PRO A 259 -11.80 -7.54 12.60
C PRO A 259 -11.53 -6.22 13.33
N HIS A 260 -12.57 -5.50 13.77
CA HIS A 260 -12.39 -4.28 14.57
C HIS A 260 -12.62 -4.46 16.07
N VAL A 261 -13.54 -5.36 16.42
CA VAL A 261 -14.01 -5.58 17.79
C VAL A 261 -13.61 -6.95 18.33
N LYS A 262 -13.57 -7.07 19.66
CA LYS A 262 -13.24 -8.32 20.38
C LYS A 262 -11.94 -9.00 19.91
N LEU A 263 -10.90 -8.22 19.61
CA LEU A 263 -9.60 -8.76 19.19
C LEU A 263 -8.95 -9.69 20.22
N ARG A 264 -9.32 -9.54 21.51
CA ARG A 264 -8.84 -10.37 22.63
C ARG A 264 -9.74 -11.58 22.91
N GLN A 265 -10.57 -11.99 21.94
CA GLN A 265 -11.32 -13.24 22.02
C GLN A 265 -10.35 -14.43 22.15
N GLU A 266 -10.84 -15.54 22.71
CA GLU A 266 -10.04 -16.76 22.85
C GLU A 266 -9.53 -17.22 21.46
N PRO A 267 -8.24 -17.62 21.33
CA PRO A 267 -7.62 -17.90 20.04
C PRO A 267 -8.33 -18.92 19.14
N ALA A 268 -8.86 -20.02 19.69
CA ALA A 268 -9.61 -20.99 18.87
C ALA A 268 -10.92 -20.37 18.35
N ALA A 269 -11.64 -19.62 19.18
CA ALA A 269 -12.85 -18.92 18.76
C ALA A 269 -12.56 -17.80 17.74
N MET A 270 -11.45 -17.07 17.89
CA MET A 270 -11.00 -16.09 16.89
C MET A 270 -10.61 -16.78 15.57
N THR A 271 -9.99 -17.97 15.64
CA THR A 271 -9.69 -18.78 14.45
C THR A 271 -10.97 -19.15 13.70
N GLU A 272 -11.99 -19.66 14.40
CA GLU A 272 -13.29 -19.97 13.78
C GLU A 272 -13.96 -18.75 13.16
N ARG A 273 -13.89 -17.59 13.84
CA ARG A 273 -14.39 -16.31 13.35
C ARG A 273 -13.72 -15.91 12.04
N MET A 274 -12.39 -15.90 11.99
CA MET A 274 -11.64 -15.55 10.78
C MET A 274 -11.85 -16.59 9.66
N MET A 275 -11.96 -17.88 10.01
CA MET A 275 -12.25 -18.94 9.05
C MET A 275 -13.63 -18.80 8.38
N ARG A 276 -14.64 -18.31 9.11
CA ARG A 276 -15.95 -17.98 8.54
C ARG A 276 -15.86 -16.80 7.57
N ALA A 277 -15.17 -15.73 7.95
CA ALA A 277 -15.00 -14.56 7.10
C ALA A 277 -14.26 -14.88 5.79
N VAL A 278 -13.13 -15.57 5.86
CA VAL A 278 -12.35 -15.96 4.67
C VAL A 278 -13.05 -16.99 3.78
N SER A 279 -14.00 -17.76 4.34
CA SER A 279 -14.80 -18.72 3.58
C SER A 279 -16.07 -18.10 3.00
N HIS A 280 -16.34 -16.83 3.27
CA HIS A 280 -17.56 -16.15 2.85
C HIS A 280 -17.52 -15.90 1.33
N PRO A 281 -18.61 -16.19 0.58
CA PRO A 281 -18.61 -16.14 -0.88
C PRO A 281 -18.41 -14.74 -1.47
N HIS A 282 -18.70 -13.71 -0.69
CA HIS A 282 -18.64 -12.31 -1.12
C HIS A 282 -17.44 -11.55 -0.56
N VAL A 283 -16.47 -12.19 0.09
CA VAL A 283 -15.29 -11.50 0.64
C VAL A 283 -14.15 -11.57 -0.37
N ASP A 284 -13.55 -10.42 -0.66
CA ASP A 284 -12.43 -10.30 -1.60
C ASP A 284 -11.10 -10.13 -0.88
N VAL A 285 -11.10 -9.38 0.21
CA VAL A 285 -9.92 -9.03 0.99
C VAL A 285 -10.21 -9.23 2.48
N ILE A 286 -9.26 -9.79 3.22
CA ILE A 286 -9.23 -9.65 4.69
C ILE A 286 -8.41 -8.40 5.01
N GLY A 287 -9.09 -7.35 5.47
CA GLY A 287 -8.46 -6.07 5.84
C GLY A 287 -7.70 -6.19 7.16
N HIS A 288 -6.55 -5.53 7.23
CA HIS A 288 -5.56 -5.46 8.30
C HIS A 288 -5.73 -6.63 9.29
N PRO A 289 -5.30 -7.85 8.90
CA PRO A 289 -5.87 -9.10 9.42
C PRO A 289 -5.75 -9.34 10.92
N THR A 290 -4.84 -8.65 11.61
CA THR A 290 -4.70 -8.74 13.06
C THR A 290 -5.49 -7.64 13.78
N GLY A 291 -5.80 -6.53 13.11
CA GLY A 291 -6.38 -5.33 13.72
C GLY A 291 -5.43 -4.63 14.70
N ARG A 292 -4.13 -4.95 14.66
CA ARG A 292 -3.14 -4.37 15.58
C ARG A 292 -3.01 -2.86 15.38
N ARG A 293 -2.68 -2.16 16.46
CA ARG A 293 -2.14 -0.79 16.41
C ARG A 293 -0.87 -0.73 17.23
N PRO A 294 0.32 -0.94 16.63
CA PRO A 294 1.54 -1.14 17.39
C PRO A 294 1.84 0.01 18.36
N GLY A 295 2.04 -0.34 19.64
CA GLY A 295 2.24 0.63 20.74
C GLY A 295 0.94 1.11 21.42
N SER A 296 -0.23 0.75 20.90
CA SER A 296 -1.55 1.13 21.45
C SER A 296 -2.44 -0.10 21.71
N ARG A 297 -2.59 -0.98 20.72
CA ARG A 297 -3.47 -2.15 20.76
C ARG A 297 -2.74 -3.36 20.18
N GLU A 298 -2.63 -4.42 20.97
CA GLU A 298 -2.21 -5.73 20.46
C GLU A 298 -3.26 -6.26 19.48
N GLY A 299 -2.81 -6.91 18.41
CA GLY A 299 -3.68 -7.54 17.43
C GLY A 299 -4.33 -8.82 17.96
N ALA A 300 -5.27 -9.35 17.18
CA ALA A 300 -5.87 -10.65 17.38
C ALA A 300 -4.82 -11.77 17.28
N SER A 301 -5.04 -12.81 18.07
CA SER A 301 -4.25 -14.05 18.03
C SER A 301 -5.17 -15.19 17.59
N TYR A 302 -4.78 -15.89 16.53
CA TYR A 302 -5.49 -17.03 15.96
C TYR A 302 -4.52 -17.92 15.17
N ASP A 303 -4.99 -19.05 14.67
CA ASP A 303 -4.22 -19.92 13.78
C ASP A 303 -4.09 -19.26 12.39
N PHE A 304 -3.05 -18.44 12.25
CA PHE A 304 -2.76 -17.73 11.00
C PHE A 304 -2.46 -18.69 9.85
N GLU A 305 -1.78 -19.81 10.09
CA GLU A 305 -1.49 -20.77 9.02
C GLU A 305 -2.78 -21.35 8.43
N LEU A 306 -3.72 -21.73 9.30
CA LEU A 306 -5.01 -22.25 8.89
C LEU A 306 -5.80 -21.23 8.07
N VAL A 307 -5.88 -19.98 8.55
CA VAL A 307 -6.60 -18.90 7.86
C VAL A 307 -5.95 -18.55 6.53
N PHE A 308 -4.62 -18.44 6.47
CA PHE A 308 -3.89 -18.12 5.24
C PHE A 308 -4.04 -19.21 4.17
N ARG A 309 -4.02 -20.48 4.56
CA ARG A 309 -4.27 -21.59 3.62
C ARG A 309 -5.68 -21.53 3.03
N GLU A 310 -6.70 -21.23 3.84
CA GLU A 310 -8.06 -21.10 3.33
C GLU A 310 -8.20 -19.84 2.45
N ALA A 311 -7.57 -18.71 2.80
CA ALA A 311 -7.52 -17.51 1.96
C ALA A 311 -6.94 -17.82 0.57
N ALA A 312 -5.76 -18.44 0.53
CA ALA A 312 -5.10 -18.84 -0.71
C ALA A 312 -5.97 -19.80 -1.57
N LYS A 313 -6.65 -20.75 -0.92
CA LYS A 313 -7.54 -21.71 -1.60
C LYS A 313 -8.79 -21.04 -2.17
N ARG A 314 -9.32 -20.02 -1.49
CA ARG A 314 -10.54 -19.29 -1.88
C ARG A 314 -10.25 -18.17 -2.89
N GLY A 315 -9.00 -17.75 -3.00
CA GLY A 315 -8.63 -16.57 -3.79
C GLY A 315 -8.86 -15.25 -3.06
N VAL A 316 -9.13 -15.29 -1.75
CA VAL A 316 -9.27 -14.09 -0.91
C VAL A 316 -7.88 -13.51 -0.66
N ALA A 317 -7.69 -12.23 -0.97
CA ALA A 317 -6.44 -11.53 -0.72
C ALA A 317 -6.29 -11.15 0.76
N LEU A 318 -5.05 -10.99 1.21
CA LEU A 318 -4.74 -10.47 2.53
C LEU A 318 -4.18 -9.07 2.40
N GLU A 319 -4.64 -8.16 3.26
CA GLU A 319 -4.18 -6.79 3.23
C GLU A 319 -2.78 -6.61 3.85
N ILE A 320 -2.00 -5.72 3.24
CA ILE A 320 -0.83 -5.07 3.81
C ILE A 320 -1.13 -3.58 3.89
N ASP A 321 -1.78 -3.22 4.97
CA ASP A 321 -2.11 -1.85 5.33
C ASP A 321 -0.85 -1.16 5.85
N CYS A 322 -0.43 -0.12 5.16
CA CYS A 322 0.78 0.61 5.46
C CYS A 322 0.56 1.88 6.28
N ASP A 323 -0.65 2.13 6.78
CA ASP A 323 -0.90 3.19 7.76
C ASP A 323 0.12 3.06 8.91
N PRO A 324 0.86 4.13 9.27
CA PRO A 324 1.89 4.04 10.29
C PRO A 324 1.41 3.64 11.68
N ALA A 325 0.11 3.80 11.97
CA ALA A 325 -0.51 3.34 13.20
C ALA A 325 -0.92 1.86 13.14
N ARG A 326 -0.92 1.21 11.96
CA ARG A 326 -1.26 -0.20 11.74
C ARG A 326 -0.06 -1.04 11.32
N MET A 327 0.46 -0.81 10.10
CA MET A 327 1.46 -1.65 9.44
C MET A 327 1.08 -3.14 9.50
N ASP A 328 -0.06 -3.54 8.95
CA ASP A 328 -0.64 -4.87 9.13
C ASP A 328 -1.10 -5.47 7.79
N LEU A 329 -0.52 -6.55 7.27
CA LEU A 329 0.42 -7.48 7.90
C LEU A 329 1.85 -6.94 8.13
N SER A 330 2.54 -7.50 9.13
CA SER A 330 4.00 -7.32 9.28
C SER A 330 4.75 -8.01 8.13
N PRO A 331 6.00 -7.61 7.82
CA PRO A 331 6.83 -8.31 6.83
C PRO A 331 6.96 -9.82 7.06
N GLU A 332 7.08 -10.27 8.31
CA GLU A 332 7.19 -11.68 8.67
C GLU A 332 5.88 -12.42 8.44
N MET A 333 4.74 -11.80 8.79
CA MET A 333 3.41 -12.37 8.56
C MET A 333 3.04 -12.39 7.08
N ALA A 334 3.37 -11.33 6.34
CA ALA A 334 3.18 -11.25 4.90
C ALA A 334 4.03 -12.30 4.17
N ARG A 335 5.28 -12.54 4.64
CA ARG A 335 6.12 -13.64 4.15
C ARG A 335 5.47 -15.01 4.40
N LEU A 336 4.97 -15.25 5.61
CA LEU A 336 4.29 -16.50 5.96
C LEU A 336 3.04 -16.72 5.09
N ALA A 337 2.21 -15.69 4.92
CA ALA A 337 1.05 -15.72 4.04
C ALA A 337 1.44 -16.07 2.59
N TYR A 338 2.52 -15.47 2.08
CA TYR A 338 3.02 -15.75 0.74
C TYR A 338 3.49 -17.21 0.59
N GLU A 339 4.15 -17.78 1.61
CA GLU A 339 4.55 -19.18 1.63
C GLU A 339 3.36 -20.16 1.58
N PHE A 340 2.18 -19.74 2.04
CA PHE A 340 0.92 -20.49 1.87
C PHE A 340 0.18 -20.21 0.56
N GLY A 341 0.70 -19.33 -0.29
CA GLY A 341 0.17 -19.05 -1.63
C GLY A 341 -0.86 -17.91 -1.70
N CYS A 342 -0.95 -17.08 -0.66
CA CYS A 342 -1.86 -15.93 -0.65
C CYS A 342 -1.52 -14.91 -1.73
N SER A 343 -2.55 -14.18 -2.17
CA SER A 343 -2.40 -12.90 -2.88
C SER A 343 -2.64 -11.75 -1.90
N PHE A 344 -2.26 -10.53 -2.28
CA PHE A 344 -2.26 -9.38 -1.38
C PHE A 344 -2.95 -8.16 -2.00
N ALA A 345 -3.66 -7.42 -1.17
CA ALA A 345 -3.97 -6.01 -1.40
C ALA A 345 -2.99 -5.20 -0.57
N ILE A 346 -2.44 -4.11 -1.11
CA ILE A 346 -1.56 -3.21 -0.37
C ILE A 346 -2.12 -1.79 -0.52
N ASP A 347 -2.18 -1.06 0.57
CA ASP A 347 -2.86 0.23 0.64
C ASP A 347 -2.46 0.98 1.91
N ALA A 348 -3.04 2.15 2.12
CA ALA A 348 -2.77 3.01 3.26
C ALA A 348 -3.95 3.15 4.24
N ASP A 349 -5.05 2.42 4.05
CA ASP A 349 -6.31 2.65 4.79
C ASP A 349 -6.63 4.16 4.87
N ALA A 350 -6.66 4.81 3.70
CA ALA A 350 -6.58 6.27 3.64
C ALA A 350 -7.91 6.93 4.04
N HIS A 351 -7.88 7.80 5.06
CA HIS A 351 -8.97 8.68 5.50
C HIS A 351 -8.83 10.12 4.98
N ALA A 352 -7.75 10.42 4.25
CA ALA A 352 -7.56 11.69 3.56
C ALA A 352 -6.62 11.53 2.35
N PRO A 353 -6.70 12.41 1.33
CA PRO A 353 -5.88 12.28 0.11
C PRO A 353 -4.37 12.26 0.38
N ALA A 354 -3.93 12.99 1.41
CA ALA A 354 -2.52 13.04 1.82
C ALA A 354 -1.97 11.69 2.31
N GLU A 355 -2.83 10.75 2.70
CA GLU A 355 -2.43 9.46 3.26
C GLU A 355 -2.07 8.44 2.18
N PHE A 356 -2.47 8.65 0.92
CA PHE A 356 -1.93 7.87 -0.20
C PHE A 356 -0.40 7.97 -0.33
N ALA A 357 0.20 9.01 0.26
CA ALA A 357 1.66 9.12 0.37
C ALA A 357 2.30 7.96 1.16
N TYR A 358 1.53 7.18 1.94
CA TYR A 358 2.05 6.03 2.67
C TYR A 358 2.27 4.80 1.79
N VAL A 359 1.58 4.64 0.66
CA VAL A 359 1.63 3.43 -0.20
C VAL A 359 3.06 2.91 -0.51
N PRO A 360 4.08 3.75 -0.76
CA PRO A 360 5.46 3.28 -0.90
C PRO A 360 6.00 2.45 0.28
N MET A 361 5.45 2.62 1.49
CA MET A 361 5.75 1.79 2.66
C MET A 361 5.18 0.39 2.53
N ALA A 362 4.00 0.22 1.93
CA ALA A 362 3.43 -1.10 1.64
C ALA A 362 4.32 -1.89 0.68
N LEU A 363 4.86 -1.21 -0.35
CA LEU A 363 5.85 -1.80 -1.26
C LEU A 363 7.12 -2.23 -0.51
N TRP A 364 7.59 -1.41 0.43
CA TRP A 364 8.73 -1.77 1.27
C TRP A 364 8.45 -3.04 2.11
N ILE A 365 7.24 -3.17 2.69
CA ILE A 365 6.83 -4.39 3.41
C ILE A 365 6.82 -5.59 2.45
N ALA A 366 6.22 -5.44 1.27
CA ALA A 366 6.11 -6.50 0.27
C ALA A 366 7.48 -6.98 -0.23
N ARG A 367 8.40 -6.05 -0.52
CA ARG A 367 9.82 -6.32 -0.86
C ARG A 367 10.50 -7.14 0.22
N ARG A 368 10.36 -6.73 1.48
CA ARG A 368 10.96 -7.42 2.62
C ARG A 368 10.39 -8.84 2.80
N ALA A 369 9.11 -9.00 2.53
CA ALA A 369 8.42 -10.28 2.54
C ALA A 369 8.74 -11.16 1.29
N GLY A 370 9.43 -10.60 0.29
CA GLY A 370 9.76 -11.29 -0.96
C GLY A 370 8.51 -11.62 -1.79
N ILE A 371 7.50 -10.74 -1.74
CA ILE A 371 6.24 -10.90 -2.48
C ILE A 371 6.45 -10.39 -3.91
N PRO A 372 6.27 -11.23 -4.94
CA PRO A 372 6.38 -10.80 -6.32
C PRO A 372 5.17 -9.98 -6.76
N ARG A 373 5.37 -9.11 -7.76
CA ARG A 373 4.34 -8.21 -8.29
C ARG A 373 3.03 -8.90 -8.68
N ASP A 374 3.09 -10.08 -9.29
CA ASP A 374 1.92 -10.83 -9.78
C ASP A 374 0.96 -11.28 -8.65
N ARG A 375 1.46 -11.32 -7.41
CA ARG A 375 0.67 -11.62 -6.20
C ARG A 375 -0.02 -10.41 -5.59
N ILE A 376 0.20 -9.21 -6.09
CA ILE A 376 -0.37 -7.99 -5.52
C ILE A 376 -1.45 -7.43 -6.46
N LEU A 377 -2.67 -7.29 -5.94
CA LEU A 377 -3.84 -6.85 -6.70
C LEU A 377 -3.65 -5.44 -7.29
N ASN A 378 -3.03 -4.55 -6.53
CA ASN A 378 -2.88 -3.13 -6.87
C ASN A 378 -1.98 -2.86 -8.09
N PHE A 379 -1.28 -3.87 -8.61
CA PHE A 379 -0.48 -3.78 -9.84
C PHE A 379 -1.21 -4.30 -11.07
N ARG A 380 -2.44 -4.78 -10.91
CA ARG A 380 -3.27 -5.29 -12.00
C ARG A 380 -4.07 -4.16 -12.63
N PRO A 381 -4.18 -4.08 -13.95
CA PRO A 381 -5.11 -3.15 -14.57
C PRO A 381 -6.54 -3.51 -14.16
N LEU A 382 -7.45 -2.52 -14.22
CA LEU A 382 -8.83 -2.65 -13.75
C LEU A 382 -9.57 -3.88 -14.32
N ASP A 383 -9.35 -4.22 -15.59
CA ASP A 383 -10.00 -5.35 -16.25
C ASP A 383 -9.47 -6.73 -15.79
N GLN A 384 -8.37 -6.74 -15.04
CA GLN A 384 -7.73 -7.92 -14.44
C GLN A 384 -7.82 -7.93 -12.91
N LEU A 385 -8.54 -6.97 -12.32
CA LEU A 385 -8.86 -6.98 -10.90
C LEU A 385 -9.83 -8.13 -10.63
N THR A 386 -9.29 -9.32 -10.40
CA THR A 386 -10.08 -10.51 -10.05
C THR A 386 -10.51 -10.40 -8.59
N MET A 387 -11.66 -9.78 -8.37
CA MET A 387 -12.40 -9.89 -7.12
C MET A 387 -13.31 -11.13 -7.22
N THR A 388 -13.36 -11.93 -6.16
CA THR A 388 -13.94 -13.28 -6.15
C THR A 388 -15.42 -13.20 -6.50
N ARG A 389 -15.92 -14.07 -7.40
CA ARG A 389 -17.34 -14.16 -7.76
C ARG A 389 -17.84 -15.59 -7.72
#